data_AF-A0A6J8CEU9-F1
#
_entry.id   AF-A0A6J8CEU9-F1
#
_cell.length_a   1.000
_cell.length_b   1.000
_cell.length_c   1.000
_cell.angle_alpha   90.00
_cell.angle_beta   90.00
_cell.angle_gamma   90.00
#
_symmetry.space_group_name_H-M   'P 1'
#
loop_
_entity.id
_entity.type
_entity.pdbx_description
1 polymer ?
#
loop_
_entity_poly.entity_id
_entity_poly.type
_entity_poly.pdbx_seq_one_letter_code
_entity_poly.pdbx_strand_id
1 'polypeptide(L)'
;MDLISFAFSVNEPKILSSVDRCKTAVAKHSIIGFDTPCNVLDADEIENIEPCAAFEMMVSMVADFRNHLCYDISKWNIQPPHCDDKLDIQLYNKFQVHGELFAQQLINISMMKKTQDKTEGMYQSLFQEFAAMFGLTSLSSSVLGAAQIDIGNTTSTSLPDVIFPDVTHTDKDDDRLKLLALCKVTKDFTRKEEFFPVEQDNNRKRQRREDEEKVIQHLDEALQGQHVGELLVHFPLSENNGLLGIIVQKTHITFSYFQCNKIQFEEVKTRDHHINKPVIYYSRPYNYLKAADREELIRPLLTLGFIQYSPCCISRKEPYIETVD
;
A
#
# COMPACT_ATOMS: atom_id res chain seq x y z
N MET A 1 29.47 -16.27 27.47
CA MET A 1 28.44 -17.15 26.87
C MET A 1 28.08 -16.49 25.56
N ASP A 2 28.89 -16.79 24.56
CA ASP A 2 28.73 -16.42 23.15
C ASP A 2 28.01 -17.55 22.42
N LEU A 3 27.37 -17.21 21.28
CA LEU A 3 26.91 -18.04 20.13
C LEU A 3 25.55 -17.47 19.64
N ILE A 4 25.26 -17.12 18.38
CA ILE A 4 25.88 -17.36 17.06
C ILE A 4 25.45 -16.22 16.11
N SER A 5 26.43 -15.64 15.43
CA SER A 5 26.26 -14.87 14.19
C SER A 5 26.11 -15.86 13.02
N PHE A 6 24.96 -15.86 12.34
CA PHE A 6 24.84 -16.53 11.04
C PHE A 6 25.22 -15.55 9.93
N ALA A 7 26.47 -15.66 9.47
CA ALA A 7 26.92 -15.05 8.22
C ALA A 7 26.46 -15.93 7.05
N PHE A 8 25.59 -15.40 6.20
CA PHE A 8 25.39 -15.98 4.86
C PHE A 8 26.59 -15.58 3.99
N SER A 9 27.46 -16.56 3.72
CA SER A 9 28.46 -16.45 2.66
C SER A 9 27.77 -16.66 1.32
N VAL A 10 27.38 -15.56 0.67
CA VAL A 10 26.96 -15.54 -0.73
C VAL A 10 28.20 -15.21 -1.55
N ASN A 11 28.53 -16.05 -2.54
CA ASN A 11 29.61 -15.82 -3.49
C ASN A 11 29.36 -14.51 -4.27
N GLU A 12 30.02 -13.43 -3.84
CA GLU A 12 29.69 -12.03 -4.18
C GLU A 12 30.45 -11.33 -5.35
N PRO A 13 31.35 -11.90 -6.16
CA PRO A 13 32.07 -11.07 -7.12
C PRO A 13 31.26 -10.66 -8.38
N LYS A 14 30.18 -11.37 -8.74
CA LYS A 14 29.41 -11.09 -9.98
C LYS A 14 28.26 -10.11 -9.79
N ILE A 15 27.59 -10.13 -8.63
CA ILE A 15 26.43 -9.29 -8.30
C ILE A 15 26.86 -7.83 -8.11
N LEU A 16 27.91 -7.61 -7.32
CA LEU A 16 28.52 -6.29 -7.13
C LEU A 16 28.94 -5.66 -8.48
N SER A 17 29.55 -6.45 -9.38
CA SER A 17 30.01 -5.96 -10.68
C SER A 17 28.90 -5.56 -11.66
N SER A 18 27.66 -6.04 -11.46
CA SER A 18 26.49 -5.72 -12.30
C SER A 18 25.73 -4.52 -11.71
N VAL A 19 25.62 -4.46 -10.39
CA VAL A 19 25.06 -3.32 -9.64
C VAL A 19 25.92 -2.06 -9.85
N ASP A 20 27.24 -2.17 -9.79
CA ASP A 20 28.14 -1.03 -10.03
C ASP A 20 28.09 -0.53 -11.48
N ARG A 21 27.80 -1.43 -12.44
CA ARG A 21 27.57 -1.06 -13.85
C ARG A 21 26.23 -0.35 -14.06
N CYS A 22 25.12 -0.85 -13.49
CA CYS A 22 23.84 -0.13 -13.59
C CYS A 22 23.93 1.20 -12.80
N LYS A 23 24.59 1.27 -11.62
CA LYS A 23 24.84 2.53 -10.88
C LYS A 23 25.67 3.53 -11.71
N THR A 24 26.71 3.07 -12.39
CA THR A 24 27.52 3.91 -13.29
C THR A 24 26.73 4.35 -14.53
N ALA A 25 25.85 3.50 -15.05
CA ALA A 25 24.95 3.86 -16.14
C ALA A 25 23.94 4.92 -15.68
N VAL A 26 23.23 4.69 -14.58
CA VAL A 26 22.26 5.64 -13.97
C VAL A 26 22.93 6.96 -13.59
N ALA A 27 24.14 6.95 -13.02
CA ALA A 27 24.91 8.17 -12.69
C ALA A 27 25.42 8.93 -13.92
N LYS A 28 25.64 8.25 -15.06
CA LYS A 28 25.92 8.91 -16.34
C LYS A 28 24.65 9.46 -17.01
N HIS A 29 23.50 8.89 -16.70
CA HIS A 29 22.19 9.25 -17.26
C HIS A 29 21.46 10.31 -16.42
N SER A 30 21.85 10.55 -15.16
CA SER A 30 21.30 11.62 -14.32
C SER A 30 21.79 13.04 -14.65
N ILE A 31 22.71 13.18 -15.62
CA ILE A 31 23.35 14.46 -16.00
C ILE A 31 22.81 15.00 -17.34
N ILE A 32 22.06 14.20 -18.11
CA ILE A 32 21.57 14.59 -19.45
C ILE A 32 20.05 14.41 -19.48
N GLY A 33 19.31 15.48 -19.79
CA GLY A 33 17.85 15.46 -19.92
C GLY A 33 17.39 14.41 -20.94
N PHE A 34 16.30 13.70 -20.62
CA PHE A 34 15.83 12.56 -21.40
C PHE A 34 14.56 12.86 -22.21
N ASP A 35 14.69 12.67 -23.53
CA ASP A 35 13.65 12.43 -24.52
C ASP A 35 13.86 11.02 -25.14
N THR A 36 13.77 9.94 -24.35
CA THR A 36 13.58 8.59 -24.91
C THR A 36 12.32 7.95 -24.34
N PRO A 37 11.41 7.43 -25.20
CA PRO A 37 10.19 6.80 -24.74
C PRO A 37 10.49 5.40 -24.17
N CYS A 38 10.48 5.28 -22.84
CA CYS A 38 10.70 4.04 -22.11
C CYS A 38 9.47 3.11 -22.16
N ASN A 39 9.30 2.37 -23.25
CA ASN A 39 8.32 1.28 -23.35
C ASN A 39 8.77 -0.04 -22.67
N VAL A 40 9.85 -0.03 -21.87
CA VAL A 40 10.52 -1.23 -21.33
C VAL A 40 10.31 -1.41 -19.81
N LEU A 41 9.57 -0.50 -19.14
CA LEU A 41 9.44 -0.48 -17.68
C LEU A 41 8.19 -1.19 -17.13
N ASP A 42 7.46 -1.86 -17.99
CA ASP A 42 6.24 -2.57 -17.63
C ASP A 42 6.49 -4.08 -17.64
N ALA A 43 6.20 -4.71 -16.50
CA ALA A 43 6.21 -6.16 -16.37
C ALA A 43 4.90 -6.62 -15.73
N ASP A 44 4.33 -7.72 -16.22
CA ASP A 44 3.17 -8.36 -15.59
C ASP A 44 3.58 -9.16 -14.34
N GLU A 45 4.79 -9.70 -14.32
CA GLU A 45 5.31 -10.57 -13.28
C GLU A 45 6.75 -10.19 -12.90
N ILE A 46 7.09 -10.37 -11.62
CA ILE A 46 8.40 -10.02 -11.06
C ILE A 46 9.54 -10.82 -11.69
N GLU A 47 9.25 -12.05 -12.15
CA GLU A 47 10.20 -12.94 -12.83
C GLU A 47 10.69 -12.40 -14.17
N ASN A 48 9.94 -11.48 -14.78
CA ASN A 48 10.27 -10.91 -16.10
C ASN A 48 11.09 -9.63 -15.99
N ILE A 49 11.46 -9.23 -14.76
CA ILE A 49 12.20 -7.99 -14.52
C ILE A 49 13.70 -8.23 -14.62
N GLU A 50 14.32 -7.57 -15.60
CA GLU A 50 15.77 -7.48 -15.70
C GLU A 50 16.35 -6.54 -14.62
N PRO A 51 17.57 -6.79 -14.10
CA PRO A 51 18.11 -5.99 -13.01
C PRO A 51 18.24 -4.49 -13.29
N CYS A 52 18.64 -4.09 -14.50
CA CYS A 52 18.73 -2.66 -14.78
C CYS A 52 17.32 -2.04 -14.92
N ALA A 53 16.29 -2.80 -15.34
CA ALA A 53 14.92 -2.30 -15.41
C ALA A 53 14.36 -1.95 -14.02
N ALA A 54 14.76 -2.66 -12.96
CA ALA A 54 14.39 -2.34 -11.58
C ALA A 54 14.88 -0.94 -11.14
N PHE A 55 16.12 -0.58 -11.50
CA PHE A 55 16.67 0.75 -11.20
C PHE A 55 16.08 1.83 -12.09
N GLU A 56 15.84 1.55 -13.37
CA GLU A 56 15.17 2.49 -14.27
C GLU A 56 13.73 2.77 -13.82
N MET A 57 13.03 1.77 -13.30
CA MET A 57 11.71 1.93 -12.67
C MET A 57 11.80 2.89 -11.48
N MET A 58 12.79 2.73 -10.59
CA MET A 58 13.03 3.64 -9.49
C MET A 58 13.27 5.08 -9.98
N VAL A 59 14.10 5.27 -11.00
CA VAL A 59 14.39 6.59 -11.57
C VAL A 59 13.14 7.23 -12.17
N SER A 60 12.31 6.46 -12.88
CA SER A 60 11.02 6.93 -13.42
C SER A 60 10.12 7.42 -12.28
N MET A 61 10.01 6.64 -11.20
CA MET A 61 9.18 7.02 -10.06
C MET A 61 9.67 8.28 -9.35
N VAL A 62 10.97 8.63 -9.41
CA VAL A 62 11.47 9.92 -8.89
C VAL A 62 10.84 11.10 -9.63
N ALA A 63 10.68 10.99 -10.95
CA ALA A 63 10.08 12.04 -11.76
C ALA A 63 8.60 12.20 -11.40
N ASP A 64 7.88 11.09 -11.34
CA ASP A 64 6.45 11.06 -10.99
C ASP A 64 6.21 11.58 -9.56
N PHE A 65 7.03 11.14 -8.61
CA PHE A 65 7.02 11.62 -7.23
C PHE A 65 7.23 13.13 -7.15
N ARG A 66 8.23 13.68 -7.86
CA ARG A 66 8.50 15.12 -7.90
C ARG A 66 7.33 15.90 -8.48
N ASN A 67 6.72 15.39 -9.55
CA ASN A 67 5.55 16.03 -10.17
C ASN A 67 4.38 16.10 -9.17
N HIS A 68 4.10 15.03 -8.44
CA HIS A 68 3.04 15.04 -7.41
C HIS A 68 3.39 15.88 -6.18
N LEU A 69 4.65 15.87 -5.72
CA LEU A 69 5.07 16.69 -4.59
C LEU A 69 4.93 18.19 -4.91
N CYS A 70 5.39 18.62 -6.10
CA CYS A 70 5.38 20.03 -6.49
C CYS A 70 4.00 20.54 -6.97
N TYR A 71 3.21 19.72 -7.66
CA TYR A 71 1.98 20.19 -8.31
C TYR A 71 0.74 20.03 -7.42
N ASP A 72 0.68 18.96 -6.63
CA ASP A 72 -0.56 18.50 -6.01
C ASP A 72 -0.73 19.03 -4.57
N ILE A 73 0.34 19.26 -3.80
CA ILE A 73 0.27 19.89 -2.46
C ILE A 73 -0.46 21.23 -2.49
N SER A 74 -0.27 22.03 -3.55
CA SER A 74 -0.94 23.32 -3.74
C SER A 74 -2.47 23.22 -3.92
N LYS A 75 -2.98 22.05 -4.33
CA LYS A 75 -4.40 21.81 -4.65
C LYS A 75 -5.14 21.00 -3.58
N TRP A 76 -4.44 20.37 -2.64
CA TRP A 76 -5.06 19.36 -1.76
C TRP A 76 -5.94 19.93 -0.66
N ASN A 77 -6.13 21.26 -0.54
CA ASN A 77 -6.87 21.93 0.55
C ASN A 77 -6.41 21.58 1.98
N ILE A 78 -5.47 20.65 2.11
CA ILE A 78 -4.51 20.52 3.17
C ILE A 78 -3.71 21.81 3.11
N GLN A 79 -3.90 22.69 4.11
CA GLN A 79 -3.03 23.84 4.25
C GLN A 79 -1.62 23.27 4.26
N PRO A 80 -0.75 23.60 3.27
CA PRO A 80 0.61 23.12 3.32
C PRO A 80 1.09 23.53 4.70
N PRO A 81 1.63 22.61 5.54
CA PRO A 81 2.44 23.09 6.64
C PRO A 81 3.43 24.01 5.94
N HIS A 82 3.64 25.24 6.44
CA HIS A 82 4.66 26.14 5.90
C HIS A 82 5.79 25.26 5.42
N CYS A 83 5.93 25.13 4.09
CA CYS A 83 6.61 23.99 3.47
C CYS A 83 8.07 24.23 3.79
N ASP A 84 8.47 23.77 4.96
CA ASP A 84 9.79 23.97 5.53
C ASP A 84 10.62 23.08 4.63
N ASP A 85 11.58 23.66 3.90
CA ASP A 85 12.42 22.96 2.91
C ASP A 85 12.95 21.61 3.44
N LYS A 86 13.02 21.46 4.77
CA LYS A 86 13.30 20.24 5.53
C LYS A 86 12.34 19.06 5.28
N LEU A 87 11.03 19.25 5.16
CA LEU A 87 10.08 18.15 4.96
C LEU A 87 10.24 17.53 3.57
N ASP A 88 10.40 18.38 2.55
CA ASP A 88 10.67 17.95 1.17
C ASP A 88 12.01 17.20 1.08
N ILE A 89 13.05 17.70 1.75
CA ILE A 89 14.35 17.01 1.84
C ILE A 89 14.21 15.66 2.55
N GLN A 90 13.45 15.57 3.63
CA GLN A 90 13.25 14.30 4.36
C GLN A 90 12.49 13.27 3.52
N LEU A 91 11.40 13.67 2.87
CA LEU A 91 10.63 12.79 1.97
C LEU A 91 11.47 12.35 0.78
N TYR A 92 12.24 13.26 0.19
CA TYR A 92 13.16 12.93 -0.91
C TYR A 92 14.25 11.94 -0.48
N ASN A 93 14.85 12.13 0.71
CA ASN A 93 15.85 11.21 1.25
C ASN A 93 15.25 9.82 1.52
N LYS A 94 14.02 9.76 2.09
CA LYS A 94 13.30 8.50 2.25
C LYS A 94 13.06 7.82 0.91
N PHE A 95 12.60 8.59 -0.09
CA PHE A 95 12.39 8.08 -1.44
C PHE A 95 13.67 7.45 -2.01
N GLN A 96 14.82 8.12 -1.89
CA GLN A 96 16.09 7.58 -2.39
C GLN A 96 16.50 6.30 -1.65
N VAL A 97 16.53 6.33 -0.32
CA VAL A 97 16.98 5.18 0.50
C VAL A 97 16.08 3.98 0.28
N HIS A 98 14.76 4.16 0.41
CA HIS A 98 13.80 3.07 0.25
C HIS A 98 13.64 2.66 -1.22
N GLY A 99 13.86 3.57 -2.18
CA GLY A 99 13.89 3.24 -3.61
C GLY A 99 15.03 2.30 -3.97
N GLU A 100 16.21 2.53 -3.40
CA GLU A 100 17.35 1.61 -3.60
C GLU A 100 17.07 0.24 -2.97
N LEU A 101 16.50 0.20 -1.76
CA LEU A 101 16.13 -1.04 -1.09
C LEU A 101 15.03 -1.80 -1.85
N PHE A 102 14.02 -1.09 -2.34
CA PHE A 102 12.97 -1.63 -3.20
C PHE A 102 13.56 -2.27 -4.45
N ALA A 103 14.42 -1.55 -5.18
CA ALA A 103 15.06 -2.06 -6.39
C ALA A 103 15.92 -3.31 -6.09
N GLN A 104 16.68 -3.30 -5.00
CA GLN A 104 17.47 -4.46 -4.57
C GLN A 104 16.59 -5.67 -4.25
N GLN A 105 15.51 -5.48 -3.49
CA GLN A 105 14.57 -6.56 -3.18
C GLN A 105 13.89 -7.10 -4.43
N LEU A 106 13.50 -6.23 -5.36
CA LEU A 106 12.90 -6.59 -6.63
C LEU A 106 13.85 -7.48 -7.46
N ILE A 107 15.12 -7.10 -7.56
CA ILE A 107 16.18 -7.88 -8.23
C ILE A 107 16.39 -9.23 -7.54
N ASN A 108 16.45 -9.23 -6.21
CA ASN A 108 16.66 -10.46 -5.45
C ASN A 108 15.52 -11.45 -5.70
N ILE A 109 14.28 -10.99 -5.69
CA ILE A 109 13.10 -11.82 -5.95
C ILE A 109 13.06 -12.28 -7.42
N SER A 110 13.40 -11.41 -8.39
CA SER A 110 13.39 -11.76 -9.82
C SER A 110 14.47 -12.79 -10.19
N MET A 111 15.63 -12.72 -9.53
CA MET A 111 16.75 -13.64 -9.74
C MET A 111 16.59 -15.01 -9.08
N MET A 112 15.63 -15.16 -8.17
CA MET A 112 15.31 -16.47 -7.61
C MET A 112 14.83 -17.40 -8.71
N LYS A 113 15.38 -18.63 -8.72
CA LYS A 113 14.98 -19.64 -9.70
C LYS A 113 13.47 -19.88 -9.58
N LYS A 114 12.80 -20.14 -10.70
CA LYS A 114 11.36 -20.50 -10.72
C LYS A 114 11.01 -21.67 -9.78
N THR A 115 11.98 -22.50 -9.43
CA THR A 115 11.83 -23.64 -8.52
C THR A 115 11.98 -23.29 -7.03
N GLN A 116 12.41 -22.08 -6.68
CA GLN A 116 12.49 -21.62 -5.30
C GLN A 116 11.15 -20.99 -4.90
N ASP A 117 10.61 -21.41 -3.76
CA ASP A 117 9.37 -20.86 -3.22
C ASP A 117 9.63 -19.43 -2.75
N LYS A 118 8.89 -18.47 -3.32
CA LYS A 118 8.90 -17.08 -2.90
C LYS A 118 7.95 -16.94 -1.71
N THR A 119 8.46 -16.46 -0.58
CA THR A 119 7.67 -16.37 0.65
C THR A 119 6.86 -15.07 0.70
N GLU A 120 5.77 -15.07 1.47
CA GLU A 120 4.97 -13.86 1.71
C GLU A 120 5.82 -12.76 2.36
N GLY A 121 6.77 -13.13 3.22
CA GLY A 121 7.71 -12.19 3.83
C GLY A 121 8.55 -11.41 2.82
N MET A 122 8.89 -12.00 1.66
CA MET A 122 9.62 -11.28 0.61
C MET A 122 8.75 -10.20 -0.05
N TYR A 123 7.49 -10.51 -0.34
CA TYR A 123 6.55 -9.54 -0.90
C TYR A 123 6.15 -8.48 0.12
N GLN A 124 6.07 -8.86 1.40
CA GLN A 124 5.85 -7.95 2.51
C GLN A 124 6.98 -6.91 2.58
N SER A 125 8.24 -7.36 2.63
CA SER A 125 9.38 -6.45 2.64
C SER A 125 9.41 -5.56 1.40
N LEU A 126 9.12 -6.13 0.22
CA LEU A 126 9.11 -5.36 -1.04
C LEU A 126 8.06 -4.23 -1.00
N PHE A 127 6.86 -4.55 -0.53
CA PHE A 127 5.79 -3.55 -0.37
C PHE A 127 6.11 -2.52 0.71
N GLN A 128 6.72 -2.92 1.83
CA GLN A 128 7.12 -1.99 2.88
C GLN A 128 8.11 -0.95 2.38
N GLU A 129 9.13 -1.36 1.60
CA GLU A 129 10.04 -0.40 0.97
C GLU A 129 9.32 0.50 -0.01
N PHE A 130 8.45 -0.06 -0.87
CA PHE A 130 7.66 0.72 -1.82
C PHE A 130 6.79 1.78 -1.12
N ALA A 131 6.07 1.41 -0.05
CA ALA A 131 5.28 2.35 0.73
C ALA A 131 6.15 3.41 1.43
N ALA A 132 7.31 3.01 1.97
CA ALA A 132 8.22 3.89 2.68
C ALA A 132 8.88 4.95 1.79
N MET A 133 9.03 4.68 0.49
CA MET A 133 9.42 5.70 -0.50
C MET A 133 8.49 6.92 -0.47
N PHE A 134 7.21 6.72 -0.18
CA PHE A 134 6.19 7.77 -0.13
C PHE A 134 5.95 8.30 1.28
N GLY A 135 6.91 8.09 2.17
CA GLY A 135 6.91 8.63 3.52
C GLY A 135 6.25 7.72 4.56
N LEU A 136 5.50 6.69 4.16
CA LEU A 136 4.82 5.79 5.10
C LEU A 136 5.81 5.04 5.99
N THR A 137 5.44 4.87 7.25
CA THR A 137 6.18 4.09 8.21
C THR A 137 5.30 2.98 8.71
N SER A 138 5.79 1.78 8.50
CA SER A 138 5.11 0.57 8.93
C SER A 138 5.70 0.05 10.23
N LEU A 139 4.85 -0.59 11.03
CA LEU A 139 5.23 -1.45 12.13
C LEU A 139 4.97 -2.90 11.75
N SER A 140 5.82 -3.79 12.26
CA SER A 140 5.57 -5.24 12.22
C SER A 140 4.36 -5.58 13.08
N SER A 141 3.61 -6.59 12.66
CA SER A 141 2.49 -7.22 13.37
C SER A 141 2.78 -7.54 14.84
N SER A 142 4.03 -7.94 15.12
CA SER A 142 4.52 -8.27 16.46
C SER A 142 4.39 -7.14 17.48
N VAL A 143 4.23 -5.88 17.03
CA VAL A 143 4.11 -4.72 17.91
C VAL A 143 2.69 -4.60 18.50
N LEU A 144 1.65 -4.95 17.74
CA LEU A 144 0.27 -4.94 18.24
C LEU A 144 -0.09 -6.19 19.03
N GLY A 145 0.63 -7.30 18.79
CA GLY A 145 0.21 -8.62 19.26
C GLY A 145 -1.06 -9.09 18.57
N ALA A 146 -1.50 -10.30 18.91
CA ALA A 146 -2.77 -10.81 18.40
C ALA A 146 -3.93 -10.04 19.07
N ALA A 147 -4.76 -9.40 18.26
CA ALA A 147 -5.98 -8.74 18.72
C ALA A 147 -7.16 -9.70 18.63
N GLN A 148 -8.14 -9.52 19.53
CA GLN A 148 -9.32 -10.38 19.61
C GLN A 148 -10.60 -9.57 19.75
N ILE A 149 -11.67 -10.07 19.15
CA ILE A 149 -13.03 -9.53 19.28
C ILE A 149 -14.04 -10.67 19.41
N ASP A 150 -15.01 -10.50 20.28
CA ASP A 150 -16.13 -11.42 20.41
C ASP A 150 -17.31 -10.98 19.52
N ILE A 151 -17.78 -11.90 18.68
CA ILE A 151 -18.90 -11.73 17.76
C ILE A 151 -19.95 -12.81 18.06
N GLY A 152 -20.95 -12.44 18.85
CA GLY A 152 -21.89 -13.36 19.47
C GLY A 152 -21.16 -14.36 20.36
N ASN A 153 -21.20 -15.64 19.99
CA ASN A 153 -20.58 -16.73 20.75
C ASN A 153 -19.23 -17.17 20.16
N THR A 154 -18.61 -16.35 19.31
CA THR A 154 -17.39 -16.71 18.58
C THR A 154 -16.35 -15.63 18.77
N THR A 155 -15.14 -16.01 19.19
CA THR A 155 -14.00 -15.11 19.29
C THR A 155 -13.22 -15.15 17.98
N SER A 156 -13.08 -14.00 17.33
CA SER A 156 -12.19 -13.81 16.18
C SER A 156 -10.85 -13.28 16.66
N THR A 157 -9.75 -13.84 16.15
CA THR A 157 -8.39 -13.41 16.44
C THR A 157 -7.73 -12.94 15.15
N SER A 158 -7.02 -11.83 15.20
CA SER A 158 -6.32 -11.24 14.04
C SER A 158 -4.87 -10.90 14.40
N LEU A 159 -3.98 -11.09 13.43
CA LEU A 159 -2.61 -10.61 13.44
C LEU A 159 -2.29 -10.08 12.03
N PRO A 160 -2.46 -8.76 11.78
CA PRO A 160 -2.26 -8.17 10.46
C PRO A 160 -0.78 -8.20 10.09
N ASP A 161 -0.40 -8.42 8.82
CA ASP A 161 1.02 -8.61 8.44
C ASP A 161 1.83 -7.31 8.58
N VAL A 162 1.25 -6.18 8.19
CA VAL A 162 1.86 -4.85 8.26
C VAL A 162 0.85 -3.84 8.80
N ILE A 163 1.30 -2.95 9.67
CA ILE A 163 0.48 -1.91 10.30
C ILE A 163 1.04 -0.55 9.94
N PHE A 164 0.18 0.39 9.56
CA PHE A 164 0.53 1.80 9.43
C PHE A 164 -0.15 2.58 10.57
N PRO A 165 0.59 2.99 11.60
CA PRO A 165 0.04 3.76 12.71
C PRO A 165 -0.24 5.19 12.29
N ASP A 166 -1.23 5.80 12.92
CA ASP A 166 -1.40 7.24 12.90
C ASP A 166 -0.52 7.84 14.01
N VAL A 167 0.58 8.49 13.64
CA VAL A 167 1.52 9.09 14.60
C VAL A 167 1.21 10.56 14.89
N THR A 168 0.15 11.13 14.29
CA THR A 168 -0.23 12.54 14.49
C THR A 168 -1.15 12.76 15.68
N HIS A 169 -1.88 11.71 16.09
CA HIS A 169 -2.91 11.76 17.10
C HIS A 169 -2.49 11.12 18.43
N THR A 170 -1.21 11.26 18.81
CA THR A 170 -0.78 11.04 20.19
C THR A 170 -1.27 12.22 21.04
N ASP A 171 -2.53 12.14 21.48
CA ASP A 171 -2.99 12.98 22.57
C ASP A 171 -2.04 12.73 23.74
N LYS A 172 -1.55 13.80 24.38
CA LYS A 172 -0.56 13.68 25.48
C LYS A 172 -1.08 12.86 26.67
N ASP A 173 -2.37 12.55 26.70
CA ASP A 173 -3.07 11.78 27.71
C ASP A 173 -3.57 10.40 27.21
N ASP A 174 -3.40 10.04 25.93
CA ASP A 174 -3.80 8.74 25.36
C ASP A 174 -2.63 8.05 24.64
N ASP A 175 -1.91 7.20 25.38
CA ASP A 175 -0.80 6.37 24.88
C ASP A 175 -1.25 5.25 23.90
N ARG A 176 -2.52 5.22 23.50
CA ARG A 176 -3.04 4.17 22.62
C ARG A 176 -2.61 4.38 21.17
N LEU A 177 -2.10 3.31 20.57
CA LEU A 177 -1.81 3.27 19.14
C LEU A 177 -3.10 3.51 18.33
N LYS A 178 -3.10 4.57 17.53
CA LYS A 178 -4.14 4.81 16.52
C LYS A 178 -3.70 4.23 15.19
N LEU A 179 -4.65 3.70 14.43
CA LEU A 179 -4.37 3.04 13.15
C LEU A 179 -4.81 3.89 11.97
N LEU A 180 -3.87 4.13 11.05
CA LEU A 180 -4.16 4.71 9.75
C LEU A 180 -4.60 3.61 8.77
N ALA A 181 -3.84 2.51 8.69
CA ALA A 181 -4.14 1.40 7.80
C ALA A 181 -3.62 0.06 8.30
N LEU A 182 -4.27 -1.02 7.88
CA LEU A 182 -3.80 -2.40 8.02
C LEU A 182 -3.49 -3.01 6.67
N CYS A 183 -2.49 -3.88 6.62
CA CYS A 183 -2.08 -4.53 5.39
C CYS A 183 -1.98 -6.04 5.56
N LYS A 184 -2.66 -6.75 4.67
CA LYS A 184 -2.58 -8.20 4.47
C LYS A 184 -1.70 -8.49 3.26
N VAL A 185 -0.72 -9.36 3.42
CA VAL A 185 0.17 -9.81 2.34
C VAL A 185 -0.10 -11.28 2.06
N THR A 186 -0.22 -11.63 0.79
CA THR A 186 -0.29 -13.02 0.36
C THR A 186 0.51 -13.24 -0.92
N LYS A 187 1.03 -14.46 -1.07
CA LYS A 187 1.72 -14.90 -2.29
C LYS A 187 0.75 -15.40 -3.37
N ASP A 188 -0.51 -15.63 -3.01
CA ASP A 188 -1.52 -16.18 -3.89
C ASP A 188 -2.28 -15.05 -4.60
N PHE A 189 -2.27 -15.09 -5.94
CA PHE A 189 -3.04 -14.20 -6.78
C PHE A 189 -3.92 -15.04 -7.70
N THR A 190 -5.20 -15.12 -7.38
CA THR A 190 -6.16 -15.85 -8.20
C THR A 190 -6.71 -14.92 -9.27
N ARG A 191 -6.12 -14.97 -10.46
CA ARG A 191 -6.79 -14.37 -11.63
C ARG A 191 -7.94 -15.31 -12.00
N LYS A 192 -9.17 -15.02 -11.59
CA LYS A 192 -10.34 -15.72 -12.14
C LYS A 192 -10.35 -15.42 -13.63
N GLU A 193 -10.06 -16.44 -14.44
CA GLU A 193 -10.17 -16.33 -15.90
C GLU A 193 -11.61 -15.93 -16.23
N GLU A 194 -11.77 -14.81 -16.96
CA GLU A 194 -13.07 -14.30 -17.40
C GLU A 194 -13.72 -15.30 -18.37
N PHE A 195 -14.49 -16.25 -17.84
CA PHE A 195 -15.42 -17.05 -18.62
C PHE A 195 -16.79 -16.38 -18.55
N PHE A 196 -17.13 -15.43 -19.42
CA PHE A 196 -18.51 -15.30 -19.95
C PHE A 196 -18.53 -14.56 -21.31
N PRO A 197 -19.37 -14.99 -22.28
CA PRO A 197 -19.46 -14.37 -23.59
C PRO A 197 -20.15 -13.00 -23.48
N VAL A 198 -19.55 -11.99 -24.09
CA VAL A 198 -20.12 -10.64 -24.20
C VAL A 198 -21.28 -10.66 -25.20
N GLU A 199 -22.52 -10.75 -24.72
CA GLU A 199 -23.65 -10.19 -25.47
C GLU A 199 -23.73 -8.69 -25.16
N GLN A 200 -23.31 -7.90 -26.16
CA GLN A 200 -23.42 -6.45 -26.14
C GLN A 200 -24.89 -6.06 -26.18
N ASP A 201 -25.46 -5.66 -25.05
CA ASP A 201 -26.67 -4.84 -25.10
C ASP A 201 -26.75 -3.77 -24.01
N ASN A 202 -27.30 -2.64 -24.45
CA ASN A 202 -27.20 -1.30 -23.90
C ASN A 202 -27.65 -1.17 -22.44
N ASN A 203 -26.74 -0.96 -21.47
CA ASN A 203 -27.11 -0.35 -20.18
C ASN A 203 -25.91 0.17 -19.37
N ARG A 204 -25.72 1.50 -19.32
CA ARG A 204 -24.69 2.18 -18.50
C ARG A 204 -24.77 1.90 -16.99
N LYS A 205 -25.93 1.47 -16.47
CA LYS A 205 -26.10 1.04 -15.06
C LYS A 205 -25.64 -0.40 -14.80
N ARG A 206 -25.66 -1.26 -15.84
CA ARG A 206 -25.19 -2.65 -15.75
C ARG A 206 -23.67 -2.66 -15.76
N GLN A 207 -23.07 -1.80 -16.58
CA GLN A 207 -21.63 -1.63 -16.70
C GLN A 207 -20.94 -1.27 -15.37
N ARG A 208 -21.51 -0.36 -14.56
CA ARG A 208 -20.97 -0.06 -13.21
C ARG A 208 -21.00 -1.25 -12.24
N ARG A 209 -22.07 -2.06 -12.26
CA ARG A 209 -22.16 -3.27 -11.43
C ARG A 209 -21.22 -4.36 -11.94
N GLU A 210 -21.07 -4.49 -13.26
CA GLU A 210 -20.13 -5.42 -13.89
C GLU A 210 -18.68 -5.02 -13.60
N ASP A 211 -18.36 -3.72 -13.58
CA ASP A 211 -17.03 -3.22 -13.22
C ASP A 211 -16.75 -3.41 -11.71
N GLU A 212 -17.73 -3.17 -10.82
CA GLU A 212 -17.64 -3.46 -9.38
C GLU A 212 -17.50 -4.98 -9.11
N GLU A 213 -18.24 -5.83 -9.82
CA GLU A 213 -18.11 -7.29 -9.73
C GLU A 213 -16.75 -7.77 -10.25
N LYS A 214 -16.23 -7.20 -11.34
CA LYS A 214 -14.88 -7.50 -11.86
C LYS A 214 -13.78 -7.10 -10.87
N VAL A 215 -13.97 -5.99 -10.15
CA VAL A 215 -13.07 -5.52 -9.07
C VAL A 215 -13.09 -6.43 -7.85
N ILE A 216 -14.14 -7.23 -7.62
CA ILE A 216 -14.20 -8.16 -6.48
C ILE A 216 -13.74 -9.57 -6.90
N GLN A 217 -13.84 -9.91 -8.18
CA GLN A 217 -13.53 -11.25 -8.69
C GLN A 217 -12.05 -11.67 -8.54
N HIS A 218 -11.09 -10.75 -8.45
CA HIS A 218 -9.67 -11.11 -8.25
C HIS A 218 -9.33 -11.51 -6.81
N LEU A 219 -10.18 -11.16 -5.84
CA LEU A 219 -10.03 -11.58 -4.46
C LEU A 219 -10.89 -12.82 -4.23
N ASP A 220 -10.29 -13.91 -3.76
CA ASP A 220 -11.07 -15.05 -3.30
C ASP A 220 -11.88 -14.70 -2.03
N GLU A 221 -13.01 -15.36 -1.82
CA GLU A 221 -13.92 -15.07 -0.71
C GLU A 221 -13.27 -15.32 0.66
N ALA A 222 -12.32 -16.25 0.75
CA ALA A 222 -11.63 -16.55 2.00
C ALA A 222 -10.68 -15.40 2.40
N LEU A 223 -9.93 -14.86 1.44
CA LEU A 223 -9.07 -13.70 1.62
C LEU A 223 -9.89 -12.45 1.96
N GLN A 224 -11.03 -12.23 1.29
CA GLN A 224 -11.95 -11.15 1.63
C GLN A 224 -12.46 -11.29 3.07
N GLY A 225 -12.93 -12.48 3.44
CA GLY A 225 -13.45 -12.77 4.78
C GLY A 225 -12.39 -12.59 5.86
N GLN A 226 -11.16 -13.05 5.60
CA GLN A 226 -10.03 -12.84 6.50
C GLN A 226 -9.74 -11.34 6.65
N HIS A 227 -9.53 -10.62 5.54
CA HIS A 227 -9.20 -9.21 5.56
C HIS A 227 -10.26 -8.35 6.26
N VAL A 228 -11.55 -8.60 5.99
CA VAL A 228 -12.66 -7.94 6.70
C VAL A 228 -12.63 -8.26 8.19
N GLY A 229 -12.37 -9.52 8.55
CA GLY A 229 -12.24 -9.95 9.94
C GLY A 229 -11.10 -9.22 10.66
N GLU A 230 -9.96 -9.04 10.01
CA GLU A 230 -8.82 -8.28 10.54
C GLU A 230 -9.18 -6.80 10.75
N LEU A 231 -9.79 -6.16 9.75
CA LEU A 231 -10.27 -4.77 9.87
C LEU A 231 -11.28 -4.60 11.00
N LEU A 232 -12.21 -5.55 11.15
CA LEU A 232 -13.22 -5.52 12.20
C LEU A 232 -12.60 -5.63 13.60
N VAL A 233 -11.65 -6.56 13.81
CA VAL A 233 -10.95 -6.73 15.09
C VAL A 233 -10.24 -5.45 15.52
N HIS A 234 -9.64 -4.73 14.56
CA HIS A 234 -8.84 -3.53 14.82
C HIS A 234 -9.61 -2.22 14.69
N PHE A 235 -10.88 -2.24 14.28
CA PHE A 235 -11.73 -1.06 14.14
C PHE A 235 -11.76 -0.15 15.38
N PRO A 236 -11.74 -0.65 16.63
CA PRO A 236 -11.67 0.22 17.82
C PRO A 236 -10.47 1.17 17.86
N LEU A 237 -9.41 0.89 17.10
CA LEU A 237 -8.19 1.71 17.02
C LEU A 237 -8.27 2.79 15.92
N SER A 238 -9.37 2.90 15.18
CA SER A 238 -9.55 3.78 14.00
C SER A 238 -10.36 5.07 14.24
N GLU A 239 -10.49 5.50 15.51
CA GLU A 239 -11.35 6.63 15.93
C GLU A 239 -12.85 6.53 15.55
N ASN A 240 -13.30 5.37 15.04
CA ASN A 240 -14.70 4.98 14.83
C ASN A 240 -15.44 5.59 13.62
N ASN A 241 -14.72 6.05 12.59
CA ASN A 241 -15.34 6.50 11.33
C ASN A 241 -14.99 5.62 10.12
N GLY A 242 -14.14 4.63 10.30
CA GLY A 242 -13.75 3.65 9.28
C GLY A 242 -12.27 3.34 9.37
N LEU A 243 -11.86 2.23 8.77
CA LEU A 243 -10.47 1.77 8.78
C LEU A 243 -10.01 1.46 7.35
N LEU A 244 -8.86 2.01 6.95
CA LEU A 244 -8.23 1.68 5.69
C LEU A 244 -7.56 0.30 5.78
N GLY A 245 -7.79 -0.52 4.76
CA GLY A 245 -7.08 -1.77 4.58
C GLY A 245 -6.34 -1.78 3.25
N ILE A 246 -5.26 -2.55 3.19
CA ILE A 246 -4.45 -2.79 2.00
C ILE A 246 -4.29 -4.29 1.85
N ILE A 247 -4.52 -4.82 0.66
CA ILE A 247 -4.23 -6.22 0.33
C ILE A 247 -3.12 -6.21 -0.71
N VAL A 248 -2.03 -6.93 -0.42
CA VAL A 248 -0.89 -7.10 -1.31
C VAL A 248 -0.83 -8.55 -1.76
N GLN A 249 -1.09 -8.77 -3.05
CA GLN A 249 -0.97 -10.07 -3.70
C GLN A 249 0.24 -10.04 -4.64
N LYS A 250 1.40 -10.52 -4.16
CA LYS A 250 2.70 -10.34 -4.83
C LYS A 250 3.03 -8.86 -5.07
N THR A 251 2.83 -8.36 -6.30
CA THR A 251 3.06 -6.97 -6.70
C THR A 251 1.77 -6.17 -6.93
N HIS A 252 0.61 -6.82 -6.76
CA HIS A 252 -0.68 -6.17 -6.89
C HIS A 252 -1.13 -5.61 -5.54
N ILE A 253 -1.49 -4.33 -5.51
CA ILE A 253 -2.04 -3.63 -4.35
C ILE A 253 -3.53 -3.40 -4.59
N THR A 254 -4.36 -3.80 -3.63
CA THR A 254 -5.78 -3.43 -3.58
C THR A 254 -6.02 -2.62 -2.32
N PHE A 255 -6.52 -1.39 -2.45
CA PHE A 255 -6.99 -0.64 -1.30
C PHE A 255 -8.40 -1.08 -0.94
N SER A 256 -8.70 -1.02 0.35
CA SER A 256 -10.03 -1.25 0.88
C SER A 256 -10.36 -0.22 1.94
N TYR A 257 -11.64 0.09 2.10
CA TYR A 257 -12.09 0.97 3.18
C TYR A 257 -13.28 0.32 3.88
N PHE A 258 -13.09 -0.02 5.15
CA PHE A 258 -14.16 -0.54 6.00
C PHE A 258 -14.87 0.63 6.67
N GLN A 259 -16.04 0.97 6.15
CA GLN A 259 -16.91 2.02 6.68
C GLN A 259 -17.85 1.42 7.71
N CYS A 260 -17.65 1.80 8.96
CA CYS A 260 -18.44 1.36 10.10
C CYS A 260 -18.50 2.50 11.11
N ASN A 261 -19.65 2.68 11.75
CA ASN A 261 -19.79 3.56 12.91
C ASN A 261 -19.95 2.74 14.20
N LYS A 262 -19.90 3.40 15.38
CA LYS A 262 -19.98 2.71 16.67
C LYS A 262 -21.23 1.85 16.84
N ILE A 263 -22.39 2.32 16.38
CA ILE A 263 -23.66 1.60 16.50
C ILE A 263 -23.59 0.33 15.66
N GLN A 264 -23.16 0.45 14.40
CA GLN A 264 -23.00 -0.67 13.48
C GLN A 264 -21.99 -1.70 14.00
N PHE A 265 -20.91 -1.23 14.62
CA PHE A 265 -19.89 -2.10 15.20
C PHE A 265 -20.45 -2.94 16.37
N GLU A 266 -21.21 -2.31 17.27
CA GLU A 266 -21.85 -3.04 18.38
C GLU A 266 -22.97 -3.97 17.88
N GLU A 267 -23.72 -3.60 16.84
CA GLU A 267 -24.69 -4.46 16.16
C GLU A 267 -24.01 -5.71 15.55
N VAL A 268 -22.82 -5.55 14.94
CA VAL A 268 -22.02 -6.68 14.44
C VAL A 268 -21.59 -7.60 15.58
N LYS A 269 -21.08 -7.03 16.68
CA LYS A 269 -20.67 -7.82 17.85
C LYS A 269 -21.82 -8.60 18.48
N THR A 270 -23.02 -8.02 18.51
CA THR A 270 -24.22 -8.64 19.11
C THR A 270 -25.03 -9.51 18.15
N ARG A 271 -24.70 -9.50 16.85
CA ARG A 271 -25.45 -10.14 15.74
C ARG A 271 -26.88 -9.58 15.58
N ASP A 272 -27.09 -8.35 16.00
CA ASP A 272 -28.40 -7.69 15.97
C ASP A 272 -28.51 -6.77 14.74
N HIS A 273 -28.89 -7.35 13.59
CA HIS A 273 -28.87 -6.65 12.30
C HIS A 273 -30.23 -6.04 11.96
N HIS A 274 -30.48 -4.81 12.39
CA HIS A 274 -31.81 -4.23 12.25
C HIS A 274 -31.96 -3.19 11.14
N ILE A 275 -31.00 -2.27 10.89
CA ILE A 275 -31.28 -1.15 9.96
C ILE A 275 -30.08 -0.73 9.07
N ASN A 276 -28.84 -0.64 9.56
CA ASN A 276 -27.70 -0.12 8.78
C ASN A 276 -26.47 -1.03 8.88
N LYS A 277 -26.08 -1.71 7.80
CA LYS A 277 -24.93 -2.61 7.79
C LYS A 277 -23.61 -1.87 7.55
N PRO A 278 -22.48 -2.29 8.16
CA PRO A 278 -21.16 -1.86 7.74
C PRO A 278 -20.94 -2.17 6.25
N VAL A 279 -20.15 -1.34 5.58
CA VAL A 279 -19.84 -1.50 4.16
C VAL A 279 -18.33 -1.56 3.99
N ILE A 280 -17.86 -2.45 3.13
CA ILE A 280 -16.47 -2.45 2.68
C ILE A 280 -16.40 -2.09 1.20
N TYR A 281 -15.49 -1.19 0.86
CA TYR A 281 -15.18 -0.82 -0.51
C TYR A 281 -13.81 -1.40 -0.88
N TYR A 282 -13.65 -1.80 -2.13
CA TYR A 282 -12.37 -2.23 -2.70
C TYR A 282 -12.04 -1.41 -3.94
N SER A 283 -10.78 -1.07 -4.14
CA SER A 283 -10.29 -0.57 -5.40
C SER A 283 -10.06 -1.71 -6.40
N ARG A 284 -9.86 -1.38 -7.67
CA ARG A 284 -9.19 -2.30 -8.60
C ARG A 284 -7.80 -2.68 -8.08
N PRO A 285 -7.22 -3.82 -8.48
CA PRO A 285 -5.84 -4.12 -8.19
C PRO A 285 -4.91 -3.24 -9.04
N TYR A 286 -3.85 -2.72 -8.44
CA TYR A 286 -2.79 -1.95 -9.07
C TYR A 286 -1.48 -2.72 -9.03
N ASN A 287 -0.85 -2.96 -10.16
CA ASN A 287 0.45 -3.62 -10.19
C ASN A 287 1.56 -2.55 -10.24
N TYR A 288 2.33 -2.35 -9.16
CA TYR A 288 3.40 -1.35 -9.16
C TYR A 288 4.56 -1.67 -10.13
N LEU A 289 4.53 -2.82 -10.81
CA LEU A 289 5.41 -3.11 -11.94
C LEU A 289 4.97 -2.42 -13.24
N LYS A 290 3.76 -1.86 -13.32
CA LYS A 290 3.24 -1.13 -14.48
C LYS A 290 3.26 0.39 -14.24
N ALA A 291 3.75 1.15 -15.20
CA ALA A 291 3.89 2.59 -15.12
C ALA A 291 2.56 3.29 -14.83
N ALA A 292 1.51 2.92 -15.57
CA ALA A 292 0.17 3.47 -15.36
C ALA A 292 -0.36 3.24 -13.95
N ASP A 293 -0.15 2.04 -13.40
CA ASP A 293 -0.59 1.73 -12.03
C ASP A 293 0.28 2.41 -10.97
N ARG A 294 1.58 2.59 -11.22
CA ARG A 294 2.46 3.37 -10.32
C ARG A 294 1.98 4.80 -10.20
N GLU A 295 1.65 5.46 -11.31
CA GLU A 295 1.14 6.83 -11.31
C GLU A 295 -0.13 6.96 -10.43
N GLU A 296 -1.05 6.00 -10.53
CA GLU A 296 -2.26 5.96 -9.71
C GLU A 296 -2.00 5.61 -8.24
N LEU A 297 -0.90 4.92 -7.92
CA LEU A 297 -0.50 4.55 -6.56
C LEU A 297 0.23 5.67 -5.79
N ILE A 298 1.01 6.49 -6.49
CA ILE A 298 1.87 7.51 -5.87
C ILE A 298 1.05 8.46 -5.02
N ARG A 299 -0.04 9.00 -5.57
CA ARG A 299 -0.85 10.02 -4.89
C ARG A 299 -1.51 9.50 -3.60
N PRO A 300 -2.23 8.36 -3.59
CA PRO A 300 -2.76 7.78 -2.36
C PRO A 300 -1.68 7.52 -1.31
N LEU A 301 -0.55 6.91 -1.69
CA LEU A 301 0.52 6.59 -0.74
C LEU A 301 1.19 7.83 -0.16
N LEU A 302 1.44 8.85 -0.99
CA LEU A 302 1.90 10.17 -0.53
C LEU A 302 0.91 10.80 0.43
N THR A 303 -0.39 10.76 0.11
CA THR A 303 -1.44 11.31 0.97
C THR A 303 -1.43 10.66 2.34
N LEU A 304 -1.33 9.33 2.38
CA LEU A 304 -1.25 8.58 3.64
C LEU A 304 0.05 8.88 4.39
N GLY A 305 1.18 9.03 3.68
CA GLY A 305 2.44 9.49 4.26
C GLY A 305 2.31 10.87 4.90
N PHE A 306 1.66 11.82 4.24
CA PHE A 306 1.40 13.15 4.80
C PHE A 306 0.47 13.10 6.01
N ILE A 307 -0.63 12.34 5.93
CA ILE A 307 -1.55 12.14 7.06
C ILE A 307 -0.78 11.59 8.25
N GLN A 308 0.09 10.61 8.03
CA GLN A 308 0.89 10.02 9.10
C GLN A 308 1.89 11.02 9.70
N TYR A 309 2.48 11.94 8.92
CA TYR A 309 3.59 12.79 9.38
C TYR A 309 3.23 14.24 9.71
N SER A 310 2.03 14.72 9.39
CA SER A 310 1.67 16.14 9.53
C SER A 310 0.42 16.36 10.40
N PRO A 311 0.59 16.64 11.72
CA PRO A 311 -0.53 16.92 12.63
C PRO A 311 -1.30 18.20 12.33
N CYS A 312 -0.67 19.19 11.67
CA CYS A 312 -1.22 20.54 11.55
C CYS A 312 -2.08 20.79 10.30
N CYS A 313 -2.19 19.83 9.38
CA CYS A 313 -2.60 20.16 8.00
C CYS A 313 -4.04 19.76 7.65
N ILE A 314 -4.72 19.05 8.55
CA ILE A 314 -6.13 18.70 8.41
C ILE A 314 -6.91 19.39 9.52
N SER A 315 -7.11 20.71 9.37
CA SER A 315 -8.26 21.34 10.01
C SER A 315 -9.49 20.68 9.40
N ARG A 316 -10.18 19.81 10.17
CA ARG A 316 -11.52 19.33 9.84
C ARG A 316 -12.44 20.55 9.81
N LYS A 317 -12.49 21.27 8.69
CA LYS A 317 -13.64 22.12 8.41
C LYS A 317 -14.81 21.19 8.23
N GLU A 318 -15.74 21.23 9.18
CA GLU A 318 -17.06 20.64 9.01
C GLU A 318 -17.60 21.04 7.63
N PRO A 319 -18.25 20.12 6.90
CA PRO A 319 -18.89 20.49 5.65
C PRO A 319 -19.88 21.62 5.95
N TYR A 320 -19.63 22.78 5.34
CA TYR A 320 -20.53 23.91 5.37
C TYR A 320 -21.81 23.46 4.65
N ILE A 321 -22.81 23.04 5.43
CA ILE A 321 -24.16 22.82 4.92
C ILE A 321 -24.73 24.22 4.71
N GLU A 322 -24.72 24.69 3.46
CA GLU A 322 -25.59 25.81 3.08
C GLU A 322 -27.03 25.35 3.27
N THR A 323 -27.64 25.77 4.38
CA THR A 323 -29.09 25.80 4.48
C THR A 323 -29.55 26.89 3.52
N VAL A 324 -30.07 26.46 2.37
CA VAL A 324 -30.85 27.31 1.49
C VAL A 324 -32.18 27.55 2.19
N ASP A 325 -32.39 28.78 2.66
CA ASP A 325 -33.70 29.31 3.04
C ASP A 325 -34.56 29.62 1.80
#